data_AF-A0A4U6XBR7-F1
#
_entry.id   AF-A0A4U6XBR7-F1
#
_cell.length_a   1.000
_cell.length_b   1.000
_cell.length_c   1.000
_cell.angle_alpha   90.00
_cell.angle_beta   90.00
_cell.angle_gamma   90.00
#
_symmetry.space_group_name_H-M   'P 1'
#
loop_
_entity.id
_entity.type
_entity.pdbx_description
1 polymer ?
#
loop_
_entity_poly.entity_id
_entity_poly.type
_entity_poly.pdbx_seq_one_letter_code
_entity_poly.pdbx_strand_id
1 'polypeptide(L)'
;MTEAKVRKQPRERTGQAWRHSKVKPVPKPQLSNPTIHTKLSSRSQEGLSSDASRGSRLEGGISSSTNRDKNDTRPNMTRFRPCIDLHAGQVKQIVGGTLDSTTAELKTNFVSQHPPAHFARLYRDNGLTGAHVIMLGPGNTEAARESLEAWPGGLQVGGGINDANAKEWIDAGADKVIITSYLFPDGRFSQERLDAVLRALGGDRDKLVIDLSCRRRGDDRWFVAMNKWQTITDMEVNQESIRVLEPYCSEFLIHAADNEGLQKGIDERLVERLAEWCSLPVTYAGGGRNLEDLEMVKKLSRGKVDLTIGSALDCFGGNGVKLEECVEWNRAQQ
;
A
#
# COMPACT_ATOMS: atom_id res chain seq x y z
N MET A 1 -36.74 71.85 25.42
CA MET A 1 -35.29 71.87 25.12
C MET A 1 -34.75 70.51 25.54
N THR A 2 -34.26 69.59 24.71
CA THR A 2 -33.97 69.58 23.27
C THR A 2 -33.81 68.10 22.90
N GLU A 3 -34.46 67.64 21.83
CA GLU A 3 -34.18 66.35 21.19
C GLU A 3 -32.78 66.36 20.55
N ALA A 4 -32.05 65.24 20.58
CA ALA A 4 -30.88 65.04 19.75
C ALA A 4 -30.94 63.66 19.06
N LYS A 5 -31.39 63.69 17.81
CA LYS A 5 -31.18 62.67 16.78
C LYS A 5 -29.69 62.42 16.58
N VAL A 6 -29.27 61.15 16.54
CA VAL A 6 -28.03 60.76 15.86
C VAL A 6 -28.34 59.80 14.71
N ARG A 7 -27.77 60.17 13.56
CA ARG A 7 -28.07 59.79 12.19
C ARG A 7 -27.27 58.54 11.82
N LYS A 8 -27.89 57.58 11.13
CA LYS A 8 -27.22 56.47 10.43
C LYS A 8 -26.29 57.02 9.34
N GLN A 9 -25.06 56.52 9.26
CA GLN A 9 -24.19 56.62 8.09
C GLN A 9 -24.17 55.27 7.33
N PRO A 10 -24.12 55.29 5.97
CA PRO A 10 -24.13 54.09 5.16
C PRO A 10 -22.73 53.51 4.98
N ARG A 11 -22.59 52.17 4.98
CA ARG A 11 -21.38 51.48 4.52
C ARG A 11 -21.40 51.39 2.99
N GLU A 12 -20.43 52.02 2.36
CA GLU A 12 -20.17 51.95 0.93
C GLU A 12 -19.72 50.55 0.51
N ARG A 13 -20.27 50.08 -0.61
CA ARG A 13 -19.84 48.90 -1.35
C ARG A 13 -18.69 49.32 -2.26
N THR A 14 -17.53 48.69 -2.12
CA THR A 14 -16.48 48.70 -3.15
C THR A 14 -16.38 47.30 -3.76
N GLY A 15 -17.06 47.13 -4.90
CA GLY A 15 -16.85 45.98 -5.79
C GLY A 15 -15.65 46.26 -6.69
N GLN A 16 -14.58 45.48 -6.55
CA GLN A 16 -13.50 45.44 -7.53
C GLN A 16 -13.73 44.26 -8.48
N ALA A 17 -13.95 44.61 -9.74
CA ALA A 17 -14.11 43.70 -10.86
C ALA A 17 -12.76 43.07 -11.25
N TRP A 18 -12.67 41.74 -11.22
CA TRP A 18 -11.55 40.99 -11.79
C TRP A 18 -11.73 40.85 -13.31
N ARG A 19 -10.86 41.54 -14.06
CA ARG A 19 -10.76 41.39 -15.52
C ARG A 19 -10.19 40.01 -15.86
N HIS A 20 -10.93 39.26 -16.65
CA HIS A 20 -10.53 37.97 -17.20
C HIS A 20 -9.51 38.18 -18.34
N SER A 21 -8.28 37.73 -18.13
CA SER A 21 -7.26 37.63 -19.17
C SER A 21 -7.45 36.31 -19.92
N LYS A 22 -7.83 36.38 -21.20
CA LYS A 22 -7.96 35.23 -22.10
C LYS A 22 -6.59 34.60 -22.36
N VAL A 23 -6.38 33.37 -21.91
CA VAL A 23 -5.23 32.53 -22.27
C VAL A 23 -5.46 31.96 -23.67
N LYS A 24 -4.51 32.20 -24.60
CA LYS A 24 -4.51 31.61 -25.94
C LYS A 24 -4.03 30.15 -25.88
N PRO A 25 -4.59 29.21 -26.66
CA PRO A 25 -4.14 27.82 -26.68
C PRO A 25 -2.78 27.66 -27.37
N VAL A 26 -1.92 26.82 -26.78
CA VAL A 26 -0.62 26.38 -27.31
C VAL A 26 -0.85 25.21 -28.28
N PRO A 27 -0.19 25.17 -29.46
CA PRO A 27 -0.37 24.07 -30.41
C PRO A 27 0.36 22.79 -29.97
N LYS A 28 -0.28 21.63 -30.20
CA LYS A 28 0.28 20.29 -29.93
C LYS A 28 1.40 19.95 -30.93
N PRO A 29 2.48 19.28 -30.52
CA PRO A 29 3.49 18.76 -31.45
C PRO A 29 2.98 17.48 -32.15
N GLN A 30 3.21 17.40 -33.46
CA GLN A 30 3.00 16.20 -34.28
C GLN A 30 4.18 15.22 -34.07
N LEU A 31 3.86 13.97 -33.75
CA LEU A 31 4.81 12.85 -33.73
C LEU A 31 4.88 12.23 -35.13
N SER A 32 6.06 12.28 -35.76
CA SER A 32 6.40 11.51 -36.95
C SER A 32 7.04 10.18 -36.52
N ASN A 33 6.50 9.06 -37.01
CA ASN A 33 7.11 7.74 -36.90
C ASN A 33 8.13 7.53 -38.03
N PRO A 34 9.35 7.04 -37.75
CA PRO A 34 10.17 6.40 -38.76
C PRO A 34 10.05 4.87 -38.67
N THR A 35 9.67 4.28 -39.80
CA THR A 35 9.67 2.84 -40.08
C THR A 35 11.10 2.30 -40.12
N ILE A 36 11.41 1.25 -39.35
CA ILE A 36 12.70 0.54 -39.42
C ILE A 36 12.55 -0.64 -40.41
N HIS A 37 13.31 -0.59 -41.50
CA HIS A 37 13.54 -1.72 -42.40
C HIS A 37 14.71 -2.57 -41.88
N THR A 38 14.47 -3.84 -41.55
CA THR A 38 15.53 -4.83 -41.35
C THR A 38 15.77 -5.59 -42.66
N LYS A 39 16.99 -5.46 -43.22
CA LYS A 39 17.50 -6.31 -44.29
C LYS A 39 18.06 -7.59 -43.67
N LEU A 40 17.50 -8.74 -44.05
CA LEU A 40 18.17 -10.04 -43.93
C LEU A 40 19.22 -10.18 -45.04
N SER A 41 20.44 -10.54 -44.67
CA SER A 41 21.42 -11.10 -45.61
C SER A 41 21.81 -12.51 -45.18
N SER A 42 21.49 -13.47 -46.04
CA SER A 42 21.96 -14.85 -46.05
C SER A 42 23.37 -14.96 -46.62
N ARG A 43 24.14 -15.92 -46.11
CA ARG A 43 25.27 -16.68 -46.70
C ARG A 43 26.00 -17.36 -45.53
N SER A 44 26.50 -18.59 -45.59
CA SER A 44 26.53 -19.66 -46.59
C SER A 44 27.08 -20.89 -45.88
N GLN A 45 26.56 -22.08 -46.17
CA GLN A 45 27.18 -23.36 -45.84
C GLN A 45 28.36 -23.63 -46.78
N GLU A 46 29.47 -24.12 -46.25
CA GLU A 46 30.31 -25.16 -46.86
C GLU A 46 30.90 -26.01 -45.73
N GLY A 47 30.74 -27.33 -45.84
CA GLY A 47 31.32 -28.31 -44.92
C GLY A 47 32.56 -28.96 -45.53
N LEU A 48 33.22 -29.82 -44.74
CA LEU A 48 33.94 -31.03 -45.18
C LEU A 48 34.43 -31.82 -43.95
N SER A 49 33.81 -32.99 -43.75
CA SER A 49 34.41 -34.34 -43.55
C SER A 49 35.92 -34.39 -43.20
N SER A 50 36.43 -35.12 -42.20
CA SER A 50 36.28 -36.56 -41.94
C SER A 50 37.03 -36.96 -40.65
N ASP A 51 36.54 -38.04 -40.01
CA ASP A 51 37.28 -39.27 -39.67
C ASP A 51 37.06 -39.78 -38.24
N ALA A 52 36.92 -41.10 -38.17
CA ALA A 52 36.32 -41.85 -37.07
C ALA A 52 37.37 -42.49 -36.16
N SER A 53 37.16 -42.45 -34.84
CA SER A 53 37.56 -43.55 -33.96
C SER A 53 36.90 -43.50 -32.58
N ARG A 54 36.05 -44.51 -32.34
CA ARG A 54 35.74 -45.23 -31.09
C ARG A 54 36.21 -44.63 -29.75
N GLY A 55 35.26 -44.48 -28.81
CA GLY A 55 35.58 -44.49 -27.37
C GLY A 55 34.45 -44.05 -26.44
N SER A 56 33.80 -45.02 -25.79
CA SER A 56 33.17 -44.95 -24.45
C SER A 56 32.24 -43.78 -24.08
N ARG A 57 30.94 -44.04 -24.26
CA ARG A 57 29.84 -43.92 -23.27
C ARG A 57 30.18 -43.22 -21.94
N LEU A 58 29.72 -41.97 -21.78
CA LEU A 58 29.26 -41.36 -20.52
C LEU A 58 28.19 -40.32 -20.87
N GLU A 59 26.91 -40.66 -20.67
CA GLU A 59 25.79 -39.73 -20.81
C GLU A 59 25.77 -38.78 -19.61
N GLY A 60 26.14 -37.51 -19.85
CA GLY A 60 25.92 -36.39 -18.93
C GLY A 60 24.84 -35.47 -19.50
N GLY A 61 23.58 -35.82 -19.27
CA GLY A 61 22.44 -34.99 -19.65
C GLY A 61 22.39 -33.71 -18.83
N ILE A 62 22.63 -32.57 -19.46
CA ILE A 62 22.26 -31.25 -18.92
C ILE A 62 20.74 -31.15 -19.05
N SER A 63 20.06 -31.51 -17.97
CA SER A 63 18.62 -31.27 -17.79
C SER A 63 18.42 -29.79 -17.48
N SER A 64 17.91 -29.05 -18.46
CA SER A 64 17.31 -27.74 -18.25
C SER A 64 15.99 -27.91 -17.49
N SER A 65 16.04 -27.95 -16.16
CA SER A 65 14.83 -27.87 -15.34
C SER A 65 14.33 -26.44 -15.32
N THR A 66 13.46 -26.11 -16.27
CA THR A 66 12.49 -25.03 -16.09
C THR A 66 11.56 -25.45 -14.97
N ASN A 67 11.87 -25.03 -13.74
CA ASN A 67 11.00 -25.21 -12.60
C ASN A 67 9.82 -24.24 -12.78
N ARG A 68 8.87 -24.65 -13.64
CA ARG A 68 7.57 -24.00 -13.76
C ARG A 68 6.88 -24.10 -12.41
N ASP A 69 6.44 -22.95 -11.92
CA ASP A 69 5.76 -22.75 -10.67
C ASP A 69 4.74 -23.85 -10.41
N LYS A 70 4.96 -24.58 -9.31
CA LYS A 70 3.91 -25.39 -8.71
C LYS A 70 2.84 -24.43 -8.25
N ASN A 71 1.79 -24.34 -9.05
CA ASN A 71 0.51 -23.74 -8.73
C ASN A 71 0.19 -24.05 -7.26
N ASP A 72 0.23 -23.03 -6.40
CA ASP A 72 -0.15 -23.15 -5.01
C ASP A 72 -1.66 -23.40 -4.99
N THR A 73 -2.04 -24.67 -4.88
CA THR A 73 -3.43 -25.13 -4.92
C THR A 73 -4.19 -24.85 -3.63
N ARG A 74 -3.66 -24.02 -2.73
CA ARG A 74 -4.40 -23.59 -1.54
C ARG A 74 -5.59 -22.74 -1.99
N PRO A 75 -6.81 -23.00 -1.49
CA PRO A 75 -7.95 -22.14 -1.79
C PRO A 75 -7.62 -20.72 -1.33
N ASN A 76 -7.96 -19.73 -2.16
CA ASN A 76 -7.85 -18.33 -1.78
C ASN A 76 -8.76 -18.09 -0.56
N MET A 77 -8.17 -17.61 0.53
CA MET A 77 -8.86 -17.40 1.79
C MET A 77 -8.61 -15.97 2.26
N THR A 78 -9.65 -15.16 2.24
CA THR A 78 -9.65 -13.84 2.89
C THR A 78 -9.39 -14.04 4.38
N ARG A 79 -8.50 -13.21 4.92
CA ARG A 79 -8.18 -13.12 6.33
C ARG A 79 -8.42 -11.71 6.85
N PHE A 80 -8.86 -11.63 8.09
CA PHE A 80 -8.67 -10.46 8.93
C PHE A 80 -7.19 -10.27 9.26
N ARG A 81 -6.69 -9.05 9.11
CA ARG A 81 -5.34 -8.64 9.52
C ARG A 81 -5.41 -7.40 10.40
N PRO A 82 -4.89 -7.40 11.63
CA PRO A 82 -4.90 -6.21 12.46
C PRO A 82 -3.74 -5.26 12.15
N CYS A 83 -3.84 -4.01 12.63
CA CYS A 83 -2.79 -3.02 12.54
C CYS A 83 -2.44 -2.40 13.91
N ILE A 84 -1.19 -1.95 14.07
CA ILE A 84 -0.74 -1.12 15.19
C ILE A 84 -0.25 0.22 14.63
N ASP A 85 -1.08 1.24 14.73
CA ASP A 85 -0.72 2.59 14.31
C ASP A 85 0.01 3.32 15.44
N LEU A 86 1.22 3.79 15.17
CA LEU A 86 2.10 4.47 16.12
C LEU A 86 2.21 5.96 15.77
N HIS A 87 1.99 6.83 16.76
CA HIS A 87 2.23 8.26 16.61
C HIS A 87 2.81 8.85 17.89
N ALA A 88 3.99 9.47 17.78
CA ALA A 88 4.76 9.98 18.91
C ALA A 88 5.01 8.90 19.99
N GLY A 89 5.34 7.68 19.55
CA GLY A 89 5.71 6.57 20.43
C GLY A 89 4.55 5.89 21.13
N GLN A 90 3.31 6.23 20.76
CA GLN A 90 2.10 5.67 21.36
C GLN A 90 1.21 5.03 20.32
N VAL A 91 0.47 3.99 20.72
CA VAL A 91 -0.55 3.36 19.87
C VAL A 91 -1.76 4.29 19.77
N LYS A 92 -2.05 4.77 18.56
CA LYS A 92 -3.14 5.72 18.29
C LYS A 92 -3.92 5.30 17.06
N GLN A 93 -5.24 5.40 17.12
CA GLN A 93 -6.08 5.25 15.95
C GLN A 93 -6.46 6.62 15.38
N ILE A 94 -6.30 6.79 14.07
CA ILE A 94 -6.45 8.09 13.39
C ILE A 94 -7.70 8.13 12.51
N VAL A 95 -8.20 9.33 12.22
CA VAL A 95 -9.26 9.54 11.22
C VAL A 95 -8.66 10.04 9.91
N GLY A 96 -8.77 9.24 8.85
CA GLY A 96 -8.34 9.62 7.50
C GLY A 96 -9.00 10.92 7.02
N GLY A 97 -8.24 11.76 6.32
CA GLY A 97 -8.76 12.94 5.63
C GLY A 97 -9.12 14.17 6.48
N THR A 98 -8.91 14.16 7.80
CA THR A 98 -9.17 15.35 8.67
C THR A 98 -7.98 16.29 8.86
N LEU A 99 -6.98 16.20 7.97
CA LEU A 99 -5.83 17.11 7.95
C LEU A 99 -6.21 18.42 7.26
N ASP A 100 -6.93 19.26 8.00
CA ASP A 100 -7.14 20.65 7.61
C ASP A 100 -5.80 21.40 7.69
N SER A 101 -5.49 22.13 6.63
CA SER A 101 -4.35 23.06 6.49
C SER A 101 -4.20 24.08 7.63
N THR A 102 -5.21 24.24 8.48
CA THR A 102 -5.25 25.23 9.57
C THR A 102 -4.92 24.67 10.95
N THR A 103 -4.91 23.35 11.14
CA THR A 103 -4.54 22.73 12.43
C THR A 103 -3.54 21.61 12.18
N ALA A 104 -2.30 21.81 12.63
CA ALA A 104 -1.24 20.80 12.59
C ALA A 104 -1.54 19.57 13.49
N GLU A 105 -2.68 19.57 14.19
CA GLU A 105 -3.08 18.52 15.12
C GLU A 105 -3.80 17.38 14.41
N LEU A 106 -3.23 16.20 14.56
CA LEU A 106 -3.76 14.97 14.05
C LEU A 106 -4.98 14.57 14.90
N LYS A 107 -6.19 14.50 14.31
CA LYS A 107 -7.38 14.06 15.05
C LYS A 107 -7.25 12.56 15.36
N THR A 108 -7.11 12.26 16.65
CA THR A 108 -7.02 10.89 17.18
C THR A 108 -8.39 10.42 17.66
N ASN A 109 -8.83 9.25 17.22
CA ASN A 109 -10.01 8.58 17.78
C ASN A 109 -9.72 8.02 19.17
N PHE A 110 -8.49 7.56 19.38
CA PHE A 110 -8.10 6.85 20.59
C PHE A 110 -6.59 6.91 20.80
N VAL A 111 -6.16 7.00 22.06
CA VAL A 111 -4.77 6.79 22.50
C VAL A 111 -4.81 5.65 23.50
N SER A 112 -4.12 4.55 23.19
CA SER A 112 -4.10 3.39 24.06
C SER A 112 -3.33 3.66 25.35
N GLN A 113 -3.81 3.09 26.45
CA GLN A 113 -3.07 3.00 27.72
C GLN A 113 -2.08 1.82 27.73
N HIS A 114 -2.22 0.89 26.78
CA HIS A 114 -1.34 -0.25 26.63
C HIS A 114 -0.17 0.06 25.68
N PRO A 115 1.03 -0.46 25.97
CA PRO A 115 2.18 -0.27 25.10
C PRO A 115 2.05 -1.07 23.79
N PRO A 116 2.79 -0.70 22.72
CA PRO A 116 2.80 -1.41 21.45
C PRO A 116 3.06 -2.93 21.57
N ALA A 117 3.94 -3.35 22.49
CA ALA A 117 4.20 -4.77 22.71
C ALA A 117 3.00 -5.56 23.25
N HIS A 118 2.04 -4.90 23.92
CA HIS A 118 0.82 -5.57 24.35
C HIS A 118 0.03 -6.09 23.16
N PHE A 119 -0.17 -5.25 22.14
CA PHE A 119 -0.89 -5.61 20.92
C PHE A 119 -0.12 -6.62 20.08
N ALA A 120 1.21 -6.48 19.98
CA ALA A 120 2.06 -7.45 19.30
C ALA A 120 1.94 -8.85 19.91
N ARG A 121 1.96 -8.97 21.25
CA ARG A 121 1.73 -10.25 21.95
C ARG A 121 0.32 -10.79 21.70
N LEU A 122 -0.68 -9.92 21.75
CA LEU A 122 -2.07 -10.30 21.48
C LEU A 122 -2.22 -10.90 20.07
N TYR A 123 -1.54 -10.33 19.08
CA TYR A 123 -1.56 -10.83 17.70
C TYR A 123 -0.77 -12.14 17.54
N ARG A 124 0.40 -12.23 18.19
CA ARG A 124 1.21 -13.46 18.23
C ARG A 124 0.43 -14.62 18.83
N ASP A 125 -0.17 -14.41 19.99
CA ASP A 125 -0.87 -15.45 20.75
C ASP A 125 -2.11 -15.96 20.00
N ASN A 126 -2.60 -15.19 19.02
CA ASN A 126 -3.70 -15.57 18.12
C ASN A 126 -3.25 -15.93 16.69
N GLY A 127 -1.95 -15.96 16.40
CA GLY A 127 -1.41 -16.34 15.09
C GLY A 127 -1.80 -15.40 13.95
N LEU A 128 -1.99 -14.10 14.22
CA LEU A 128 -2.43 -13.10 13.25
C LEU A 128 -1.28 -12.61 12.34
N THR A 129 -0.71 -13.51 11.54
CA THR A 129 0.39 -13.20 10.62
C THR A 129 -0.04 -12.20 9.55
N GLY A 130 0.88 -11.35 9.10
CA GLY A 130 0.58 -10.29 8.15
C GLY A 130 -0.05 -9.05 8.78
N ALA A 131 -0.12 -9.02 10.13
CA ALA A 131 -0.36 -7.79 10.88
C ALA A 131 0.77 -6.79 10.66
N HIS A 132 0.42 -5.50 10.63
CA HIS A 132 1.36 -4.43 10.30
C HIS A 132 1.41 -3.33 11.36
N VAL A 133 2.62 -2.86 11.64
CA VAL A 133 2.92 -1.71 12.51
C VAL A 133 3.22 -0.50 11.62
N ILE A 134 2.47 0.59 11.75
CA ILE A 134 2.61 1.78 10.90
C ILE A 134 3.11 2.96 11.74
N MET A 135 4.29 3.47 11.42
CA MET A 135 4.86 4.66 12.02
C MET A 135 4.32 5.93 11.36
N LEU A 136 3.42 6.63 12.04
CA LEU A 136 2.81 7.87 11.60
C LEU A 136 3.61 9.07 12.11
N GLY A 137 4.59 9.50 11.31
CA GLY A 137 5.46 10.63 11.64
C GLY A 137 6.66 10.26 12.53
N PRO A 138 7.39 11.26 13.07
CA PRO A 138 8.60 11.04 13.85
C PRO A 138 8.29 10.52 15.27
N GLY A 139 9.33 10.00 15.94
CA GLY A 139 9.26 9.59 17.35
C GLY A 139 8.67 8.20 17.60
N ASN A 140 8.58 7.35 16.58
CA ASN A 140 7.97 6.01 16.67
C ASN A 140 8.98 4.85 16.71
N THR A 141 10.28 5.11 16.53
CA THR A 141 11.30 4.07 16.36
C THR A 141 11.33 3.06 17.51
N GLU A 142 11.42 3.54 18.76
CA GLU A 142 11.46 2.66 19.94
C GLU A 142 10.16 1.86 20.11
N ALA A 143 9.01 2.51 19.89
CA ALA A 143 7.70 1.86 19.95
C ALA A 143 7.53 0.77 18.87
N ALA A 144 8.03 0.99 17.66
CA ALA A 144 7.99 0.01 16.60
C ALA A 144 8.93 -1.17 16.91
N ARG A 145 10.15 -0.92 17.37
CA ARG A 145 11.08 -1.97 17.82
C ARG A 145 10.50 -2.79 18.98
N GLU A 146 9.86 -2.14 19.95
CA GLU A 146 9.15 -2.81 21.04
C GLU A 146 8.08 -3.79 20.52
N SER A 147 7.31 -3.41 19.48
CA SER A 147 6.37 -4.34 18.83
C SER A 147 7.07 -5.52 18.15
N LEU A 148 8.16 -5.27 17.41
CA LEU A 148 8.90 -6.33 16.71
C LEU A 148 9.56 -7.31 17.68
N GLU A 149 10.16 -6.83 18.77
CA GLU A 149 10.78 -7.66 19.82
C GLU A 149 9.76 -8.56 20.51
N ALA A 150 8.51 -8.11 20.64
CA ALA A 150 7.43 -8.90 21.24
C ALA A 150 6.98 -10.07 20.35
N TRP A 151 7.17 -9.98 19.03
CA TRP A 151 6.92 -11.06 18.07
C TRP A 151 7.90 -11.02 16.88
N PRO A 152 9.14 -11.50 17.07
CA PRO A 152 10.15 -11.50 16.01
C PRO A 152 9.71 -12.34 14.81
N GLY A 153 9.79 -11.76 13.62
CA GLY A 153 9.38 -12.38 12.35
C GLY A 153 7.85 -12.50 12.19
N GLY A 154 7.05 -11.86 13.04
CA GLY A 154 5.59 -11.97 13.00
C GLY A 154 4.85 -10.76 12.44
N LEU A 155 5.48 -9.59 12.52
CA LEU A 155 4.88 -8.30 12.16
C LEU A 155 5.59 -7.66 10.97
N GLN A 156 4.81 -7.03 10.11
CA GLN A 156 5.33 -6.11 9.09
C GLN A 156 5.51 -4.71 9.69
N VAL A 157 6.42 -3.89 9.16
CA VAL A 157 6.61 -2.51 9.63
C VAL A 157 6.68 -1.50 8.49
N GLY A 158 5.93 -0.41 8.61
CA GLY A 158 5.85 0.67 7.63
C GLY A 158 5.99 2.06 8.26
N GLY A 159 6.14 3.07 7.40
CA GLY A 159 6.26 4.48 7.79
C GLY A 159 7.71 4.96 7.83
N GLY A 160 8.12 5.78 6.87
CA GLY A 160 9.50 6.29 6.77
C GLY A 160 10.54 5.26 6.33
N ILE A 161 10.11 4.08 5.86
CA ILE A 161 11.00 3.08 5.25
C ILE A 161 11.62 3.66 3.97
N ASN A 162 12.91 3.42 3.77
CA ASN A 162 13.70 3.77 2.59
C ASN A 162 14.88 2.80 2.42
N ASP A 163 15.67 2.99 1.37
CA ASP A 163 16.83 2.16 1.05
C ASP A 163 17.92 2.17 2.13
N ALA A 164 18.04 3.26 2.90
CA ALA A 164 19.04 3.36 3.95
C ALA A 164 18.67 2.63 5.25
N ASN A 165 17.38 2.39 5.51
CA ASN A 165 16.91 1.78 6.78
C ASN A 165 16.12 0.47 6.61
N ALA A 166 15.76 0.06 5.38
CA ALA A 166 14.94 -1.14 5.16
C ALA A 166 15.58 -2.39 5.79
N LYS A 167 16.88 -2.59 5.61
CA LYS A 167 17.60 -3.72 6.20
C LYS A 167 17.59 -3.69 7.72
N GLU A 168 17.76 -2.52 8.33
CA GLU A 168 17.78 -2.36 9.79
C GLU A 168 16.47 -2.86 10.42
N TRP A 169 15.32 -2.58 9.79
CA TRP A 169 14.03 -3.04 10.27
C TRP A 169 13.83 -4.55 10.16
N ILE A 170 14.36 -5.17 9.09
CA ILE A 170 14.39 -6.64 8.98
C ILE A 170 15.28 -7.24 10.07
N ASP A 171 16.48 -6.67 10.28
CA ASP A 171 17.41 -7.11 11.33
C ASP A 171 16.82 -6.93 12.75
N ALA A 172 15.95 -5.92 12.94
CA ALA A 172 15.21 -5.67 14.18
C ALA A 172 14.02 -6.63 14.41
N GLY A 173 13.78 -7.59 13.50
CA GLY A 173 12.77 -8.63 13.68
C GLY A 173 11.47 -8.40 12.91
N ALA A 174 11.41 -7.48 11.95
CA ALA A 174 10.27 -7.40 11.04
C ALA A 174 10.22 -8.62 10.11
N ASP A 175 9.02 -9.17 9.88
CA ASP A 175 8.80 -10.17 8.83
C ASP A 175 9.10 -9.58 7.45
N LYS A 176 8.51 -8.39 7.20
CA LYS A 176 8.65 -7.59 5.99
C LYS A 176 8.66 -6.10 6.33
N VAL A 177 9.27 -5.30 5.46
CA VAL A 177 9.12 -3.84 5.48
C VAL A 177 8.07 -3.40 4.47
N ILE A 178 7.35 -2.33 4.80
CA ILE A 178 6.30 -1.73 3.99
C ILE A 178 6.81 -0.39 3.45
N ILE A 179 7.02 -0.31 2.14
CA ILE A 179 7.46 0.91 1.47
C ILE A 179 6.24 1.71 0.98
N THR A 180 6.25 3.02 1.22
CA THR A 180 5.12 3.93 0.93
C THR A 180 5.58 5.14 0.10
N SER A 181 5.58 6.33 0.71
CA SER A 181 5.83 7.62 0.05
C SER A 181 7.23 7.78 -0.50
N TYR A 182 8.20 6.98 -0.04
CA TYR A 182 9.57 7.00 -0.55
C TYR A 182 9.61 6.73 -2.06
N LEU A 183 8.70 5.92 -2.61
CA LEU A 183 8.63 5.62 -4.04
C LEU A 183 8.15 6.79 -4.90
N PHE A 184 7.69 7.90 -4.30
CA PHE A 184 7.05 9.01 -5.00
C PHE A 184 7.73 10.36 -4.75
N PRO A 185 9.03 10.54 -5.07
CA PRO A 185 9.66 11.85 -5.00
C PRO A 185 8.87 12.87 -5.85
N ASP A 186 8.54 14.00 -5.24
CA ASP A 186 7.73 15.07 -5.87
C ASP A 186 6.41 14.58 -6.48
N GLY A 187 5.83 13.51 -5.91
CA GLY A 187 4.57 12.94 -6.37
C GLY A 187 4.66 12.15 -7.68
N ARG A 188 5.85 11.67 -8.05
CA ARG A 188 6.07 10.84 -9.24
C ARG A 188 6.73 9.51 -8.89
N PHE A 189 6.21 8.42 -9.44
CA PHE A 189 6.79 7.10 -9.20
C PHE A 189 8.27 7.03 -9.66
N SER A 190 9.13 6.45 -8.82
CA SER A 190 10.55 6.28 -9.07
C SER A 190 10.96 4.80 -9.01
N GLN A 191 11.21 4.22 -10.19
CA GLN A 191 11.75 2.86 -10.31
C GLN A 191 13.13 2.75 -9.65
N GLU A 192 13.98 3.78 -9.79
CA GLU A 192 15.32 3.82 -9.19
C GLU A 192 15.29 3.62 -7.68
N ARG A 193 14.32 4.25 -6.99
CA ARG A 193 14.12 4.12 -5.54
C ARG A 193 13.59 2.75 -5.16
N LEU A 194 12.70 2.17 -5.95
CA LEU A 194 12.23 0.80 -5.73
C LEU A 194 13.39 -0.19 -5.84
N ASP A 195 14.22 -0.06 -6.88
CA ASP A 195 15.39 -0.90 -7.07
C ASP A 195 16.41 -0.72 -5.94
N ALA A 196 16.58 0.50 -5.42
CA ALA A 196 17.46 0.78 -4.29
C ALA A 196 17.00 0.07 -3.00
N VAL A 197 15.70 0.11 -2.69
CA VAL A 197 15.13 -0.62 -1.56
C VAL A 197 15.33 -2.12 -1.71
N LEU A 198 15.04 -2.68 -2.90
CA LEU A 198 15.22 -4.11 -3.15
C LEU A 198 16.71 -4.52 -3.04
N ARG A 199 17.64 -3.69 -3.52
CA ARG A 199 19.08 -3.91 -3.31
C ARG A 199 19.48 -3.89 -1.84
N ALA A 200 18.93 -2.96 -1.04
CA ALA A 200 19.18 -2.89 0.40
C ALA A 200 18.69 -4.16 1.12
N LEU A 201 17.64 -4.79 0.60
CA LEU A 201 17.12 -6.08 1.06
C LEU A 201 17.85 -7.29 0.43
N GLY A 202 18.98 -7.08 -0.24
CA GLY A 202 19.76 -8.16 -0.85
C GLY A 202 19.11 -8.83 -2.07
N GLY A 203 18.14 -8.16 -2.70
CA GLY A 203 17.34 -8.71 -3.80
C GLY A 203 16.15 -9.56 -3.34
N ASP A 204 15.92 -9.67 -2.01
CA ASP A 204 14.85 -10.50 -1.47
C ASP A 204 13.51 -9.75 -1.46
N ARG A 205 12.69 -10.01 -2.48
CA ARG A 205 11.33 -9.45 -2.58
C ARG A 205 10.35 -10.01 -1.55
N ASP A 206 10.65 -11.17 -0.94
CA ASP A 206 9.80 -11.76 0.10
C ASP A 206 9.79 -10.90 1.38
N LYS A 207 10.76 -9.99 1.50
CA LYS A 207 10.88 -8.99 2.57
C LYS A 207 10.24 -7.64 2.27
N LEU A 208 9.64 -7.45 1.10
CA LEU A 208 9.05 -6.17 0.69
C LEU A 208 7.53 -6.28 0.48
N VAL A 209 6.81 -5.36 1.12
CA VAL A 209 5.41 -5.01 0.85
C VAL A 209 5.39 -3.61 0.23
N ILE A 210 4.61 -3.43 -0.84
CA ILE A 210 4.38 -2.10 -1.41
C ILE A 210 3.00 -1.61 -0.95
N ASP A 211 2.98 -0.46 -0.29
CA ASP A 211 1.75 0.18 0.15
C ASP A 211 1.37 1.35 -0.76
N LEU A 212 0.19 1.24 -1.39
CA LEU A 212 -0.34 2.24 -2.31
C LEU A 212 -1.53 2.98 -1.70
N SER A 213 -1.18 4.09 -1.10
CA SER A 213 -2.03 5.20 -0.66
C SER A 213 -3.09 5.70 -1.62
N CYS A 214 -4.32 5.20 -1.76
CA CYS A 214 -5.19 5.66 -2.86
C CYS A 214 -6.40 6.52 -2.45
N ARG A 215 -6.78 7.46 -3.33
CA ARG A 215 -8.03 8.24 -3.27
C ARG A 215 -8.84 8.07 -4.54
N ARG A 216 -10.17 8.01 -4.40
CA ARG A 216 -11.07 7.82 -5.53
C ARG A 216 -11.21 9.11 -6.34
N ARG A 217 -11.19 8.98 -7.67
CA ARG A 217 -11.34 10.07 -8.64
C ARG A 217 -12.35 9.69 -9.71
N GLY A 218 -13.62 9.89 -9.41
CA GLY A 218 -14.74 9.46 -10.26
C GLY A 218 -15.23 8.07 -9.89
N ASP A 219 -15.87 7.39 -10.84
CA ASP A 219 -16.64 6.19 -10.50
C ASP A 219 -15.80 4.92 -10.34
N ASP A 220 -14.64 4.80 -10.99
CA ASP A 220 -13.86 3.55 -11.04
C ASP A 220 -12.36 3.80 -11.24
N ARG A 221 -11.83 4.83 -10.57
CA ARG A 221 -10.43 5.23 -10.67
C ARG A 221 -9.89 5.65 -9.32
N TRP A 222 -8.69 5.21 -8.99
CA TRP A 222 -8.02 5.51 -7.74
C TRP A 222 -6.59 5.95 -8.01
N PHE A 223 -6.20 7.08 -7.44
CA PHE A 223 -4.86 7.61 -7.62
C PHE A 223 -4.08 7.54 -6.33
N VAL A 224 -2.80 7.18 -6.43
CA VAL A 224 -1.90 7.20 -5.30
C VAL A 224 -1.79 8.64 -4.79
N ALA A 225 -1.81 8.77 -3.48
CA ALA A 225 -1.85 9.96 -2.68
C ALA A 225 -0.80 9.80 -1.59
N MET A 226 -0.09 10.88 -1.32
CA MET A 226 1.00 10.92 -0.35
C MET A 226 0.88 12.17 0.52
N ASN A 227 1.84 12.35 1.43
CA ASN A 227 1.87 13.48 2.37
C ASN A 227 0.55 13.59 3.14
N LYS A 228 0.16 12.48 3.76
CA LYS A 228 -1.09 12.36 4.50
C LYS A 228 -2.33 12.69 3.63
N TRP A 229 -2.36 12.13 2.42
CA TRP A 229 -3.47 12.24 1.46
C TRP A 229 -3.70 13.63 0.84
N GLN A 230 -2.75 14.56 1.05
CA GLN A 230 -2.84 15.94 0.56
C GLN A 230 -2.29 16.12 -0.86
N THR A 231 -1.35 15.26 -1.27
CA THR A 231 -0.74 15.32 -2.61
C THR A 231 -1.18 14.09 -3.41
N ILE A 232 -1.96 14.29 -4.48
CA ILE A 232 -2.24 13.23 -5.45
C ILE A 232 -1.08 13.13 -6.42
N THR A 233 -0.56 11.92 -6.60
CA THR A 233 0.53 11.59 -7.53
C THR A 233 0.01 11.37 -8.96
N ASP A 234 0.92 11.15 -9.90
CA ASP A 234 0.58 10.78 -11.27
C ASP A 234 0.25 9.28 -11.46
N MET A 235 0.42 8.46 -10.44
CA MET A 235 0.19 7.02 -10.52
C MET A 235 -1.26 6.65 -10.17
N GLU A 236 -1.94 6.02 -11.12
CA GLU A 236 -3.23 5.37 -10.90
C GLU A 236 -3.01 3.95 -10.37
N VAL A 237 -3.78 3.54 -9.36
CA VAL A 237 -3.86 2.14 -8.91
C VAL A 237 -4.80 1.41 -9.85
N ASN A 238 -4.23 0.57 -10.72
CA ASN A 238 -4.94 -0.21 -11.73
C ASN A 238 -4.15 -1.48 -12.08
N GLN A 239 -4.66 -2.29 -13.00
CA GLN A 239 -4.02 -3.54 -13.41
C GLN A 239 -2.57 -3.36 -13.94
N GLU A 240 -2.31 -2.28 -14.68
CA GLU A 240 -1.01 -2.04 -15.29
C GLU A 240 0.02 -1.65 -14.22
N SER A 241 -0.31 -0.72 -13.32
CA SER A 241 0.60 -0.33 -12.24
C SER A 241 0.87 -1.49 -11.28
N ILE A 242 -0.15 -2.27 -10.92
CA ILE A 242 0.04 -3.49 -10.10
C ILE A 242 1.01 -4.46 -10.80
N ARG A 243 0.78 -4.80 -12.07
CA ARG A 243 1.66 -5.71 -12.83
C ARG A 243 3.10 -5.24 -12.90
N VAL A 244 3.34 -3.93 -13.02
CA VAL A 244 4.70 -3.37 -13.04
C VAL A 244 5.40 -3.54 -11.69
N LEU A 245 4.66 -3.50 -10.58
CA LEU A 245 5.20 -3.56 -9.22
C LEU A 245 5.37 -4.98 -8.68
N GLU A 246 4.55 -5.93 -9.13
CA GLU A 246 4.56 -7.35 -8.68
C GLU A 246 5.95 -8.04 -8.70
N PRO A 247 6.85 -7.80 -9.67
CA PRO A 247 8.17 -8.42 -9.66
C PRO A 247 9.05 -8.00 -8.48
N TYR A 248 8.74 -6.88 -7.80
CA TYR A 248 9.60 -6.27 -6.79
C TYR A 248 9.15 -6.54 -5.36
N CYS A 249 7.92 -6.97 -5.14
CA CYS A 249 7.38 -7.27 -3.81
C CYS A 249 6.81 -8.68 -3.74
N SER A 250 6.43 -9.09 -2.54
CA SER A 250 5.68 -10.34 -2.31
C SER A 250 4.22 -10.10 -1.94
N GLU A 251 3.83 -8.84 -1.73
CA GLU A 251 2.53 -8.47 -1.21
C GLU A 251 2.23 -6.99 -1.45
N PHE A 252 0.95 -6.66 -1.60
CA PHE A 252 0.45 -5.29 -1.59
C PHE A 252 -0.37 -4.99 -0.34
N LEU A 253 -0.23 -3.75 0.14
CA LEU A 253 -1.15 -3.13 1.08
C LEU A 253 -1.80 -1.95 0.36
N ILE A 254 -3.13 -1.86 0.36
CA ILE A 254 -3.85 -0.80 -0.36
C ILE A 254 -4.71 -0.07 0.66
N HIS A 255 -4.32 1.14 1.09
CA HIS A 255 -5.20 1.96 1.92
C HIS A 255 -6.15 2.82 1.07
N ALA A 256 -7.46 2.67 1.28
CA ALA A 256 -8.48 3.57 0.77
C ALA A 256 -8.61 4.78 1.71
N ALA A 257 -7.85 5.83 1.44
CA ALA A 257 -7.75 7.01 2.32
C ALA A 257 -9.08 7.76 2.53
N ASP A 258 -10.02 7.66 1.58
CA ASP A 258 -11.35 8.28 1.70
C ASP A 258 -12.27 7.56 2.70
N ASN A 259 -11.93 6.33 3.11
CA ASN A 259 -12.73 5.50 4.02
C ASN A 259 -12.01 5.22 5.35
N GLU A 260 -10.70 5.49 5.42
CA GLU A 260 -9.83 5.22 6.56
C GLU A 260 -10.28 5.96 7.84
N GLY A 261 -10.43 5.21 8.93
CA GLY A 261 -10.80 5.75 10.24
C GLY A 261 -12.21 6.38 10.34
N LEU A 262 -12.96 6.46 9.24
CA LEU A 262 -14.31 7.03 9.20
C LEU A 262 -15.41 6.05 9.62
N GLN A 263 -15.11 4.75 9.64
CA GLN A 263 -16.09 3.70 9.92
C GLN A 263 -17.37 3.86 9.07
N LYS A 264 -17.18 4.12 7.76
CA LYS A 264 -18.28 4.22 6.77
C LYS A 264 -18.41 3.01 5.84
N GLY A 265 -17.57 1.99 6.00
CA GLY A 265 -17.56 0.78 5.19
C GLY A 265 -16.42 0.78 4.19
N ILE A 266 -16.27 -0.35 3.49
CA ILE A 266 -15.23 -0.55 2.47
C ILE A 266 -15.58 0.12 1.14
N ASP A 267 -14.59 0.43 0.32
CA ASP A 267 -14.81 0.72 -1.10
C ASP A 267 -14.96 -0.60 -1.87
N GLU A 268 -16.20 -1.08 -1.99
CA GLU A 268 -16.53 -2.36 -2.61
C GLU A 268 -15.98 -2.49 -4.04
N ARG A 269 -16.02 -1.40 -4.83
CA ARG A 269 -15.49 -1.41 -6.20
C ARG A 269 -13.99 -1.60 -6.22
N LEU A 270 -13.27 -0.93 -5.33
CA LEU A 270 -11.83 -1.13 -5.23
C LEU A 270 -11.51 -2.58 -4.84
N VAL A 271 -12.25 -3.18 -3.91
CA VAL A 271 -12.04 -4.58 -3.52
C VAL A 271 -12.28 -5.55 -4.69
N GLU A 272 -13.34 -5.36 -5.47
CA GLU A 272 -13.59 -6.13 -6.70
C GLU A 272 -12.40 -6.01 -7.68
N ARG A 273 -11.94 -4.78 -7.90
CA ARG A 273 -10.81 -4.48 -8.79
C ARG A 273 -9.50 -5.09 -8.32
N LEU A 274 -9.18 -5.01 -7.04
CA LEU A 274 -7.96 -5.63 -6.49
C LEU A 274 -7.93 -7.14 -6.71
N ALA A 275 -9.08 -7.81 -6.59
CA ALA A 275 -9.21 -9.25 -6.85
C ALA A 275 -9.01 -9.64 -8.33
N GLU A 276 -9.26 -8.70 -9.25
CA GLU A 276 -9.01 -8.83 -10.69
C GLU A 276 -7.55 -8.50 -11.05
N TRP A 277 -6.97 -7.49 -10.40
CA TRP A 277 -5.68 -6.92 -10.77
C TRP A 277 -4.49 -7.64 -10.15
N CYS A 278 -4.60 -8.08 -8.89
CA CYS A 278 -3.49 -8.65 -8.14
C CYS A 278 -3.40 -10.16 -8.36
N SER A 279 -2.21 -10.63 -8.69
CA SER A 279 -1.82 -12.05 -8.64
C SER A 279 -1.09 -12.40 -7.34
N LEU A 280 -0.48 -11.41 -6.68
CA LEU A 280 0.12 -11.53 -5.35
C LEU A 280 -0.91 -11.34 -4.22
N PRO A 281 -0.62 -11.79 -2.99
CA PRO A 281 -1.39 -11.44 -1.81
C PRO A 281 -1.61 -9.93 -1.70
N VAL A 282 -2.83 -9.53 -1.40
CA VAL A 282 -3.22 -8.13 -1.23
C VAL A 282 -4.07 -7.96 0.01
N THR A 283 -3.70 -6.98 0.83
CA THR A 283 -4.47 -6.55 1.99
C THR A 283 -5.11 -5.20 1.69
N TYR A 284 -6.42 -5.12 1.79
CA TYR A 284 -7.16 -3.86 1.75
C TYR A 284 -7.25 -3.27 3.17
N ALA A 285 -7.01 -1.97 3.30
CA ALA A 285 -7.16 -1.22 4.53
C ALA A 285 -8.00 0.04 4.29
N GLY A 286 -9.08 0.25 5.05
CA GLY A 286 -9.89 1.46 4.89
C GLY A 286 -11.36 1.26 5.18
N GLY A 287 -11.77 1.62 6.38
CA GLY A 287 -13.18 1.71 6.73
C GLY A 287 -13.88 0.39 7.08
N GLY A 288 -13.13 -0.70 7.29
CA GLY A 288 -13.67 -1.95 7.85
C GLY A 288 -14.06 -1.78 9.32
N ARG A 289 -15.22 -2.35 9.72
CA ARG A 289 -15.89 -2.03 10.98
C ARG A 289 -16.39 -3.23 11.75
N ASN A 290 -16.77 -4.29 11.05
CA ASN A 290 -17.47 -5.43 11.60
C ASN A 290 -17.20 -6.71 10.79
N LEU A 291 -17.76 -7.83 11.25
CA LEU A 291 -17.64 -9.11 10.55
C LEU A 291 -18.35 -9.10 9.19
N GLU A 292 -19.39 -8.29 9.02
CA GLU A 292 -20.09 -8.15 7.73
C GLU A 292 -19.16 -7.57 6.66
N ASP A 293 -18.27 -6.64 7.01
CA ASP A 293 -17.25 -6.13 6.09
C ASP A 293 -16.25 -7.24 5.69
N LEU A 294 -15.90 -8.18 6.58
CA LEU A 294 -15.07 -9.35 6.25
C LEU A 294 -15.78 -10.29 5.26
N GLU A 295 -17.05 -10.59 5.51
CA GLU A 295 -17.86 -11.40 4.60
C GLU A 295 -18.05 -10.71 3.23
N MET A 296 -18.22 -9.39 3.23
CA MET A 296 -18.33 -8.62 2.00
C MET A 296 -17.03 -8.69 1.18
N VAL A 297 -15.87 -8.46 1.80
CA VAL A 297 -14.57 -8.57 1.12
C VAL A 297 -14.36 -9.97 0.58
N LYS A 298 -14.64 -11.01 1.38
CA LYS A 298 -14.55 -12.41 0.94
C LYS A 298 -15.42 -12.68 -0.29
N LYS A 299 -16.66 -12.20 -0.28
CA LYS A 299 -17.61 -12.38 -1.39
C LYS A 299 -17.16 -11.65 -2.65
N LEU A 300 -16.82 -10.36 -2.54
CA LEU A 300 -16.43 -9.53 -3.69
C LEU A 300 -15.11 -10.00 -4.30
N SER A 301 -14.15 -10.40 -3.47
CA SER A 301 -12.82 -10.83 -3.93
C SER A 301 -12.70 -12.32 -4.24
N ARG A 302 -13.73 -13.12 -3.92
CA ARG A 302 -13.68 -14.59 -3.97
C ARG A 302 -12.52 -15.16 -3.15
N GLY A 303 -12.31 -14.59 -1.96
CA GLY A 303 -11.26 -15.00 -1.04
C GLY A 303 -9.86 -14.45 -1.35
N LYS A 304 -9.69 -13.59 -2.36
CA LYS A 304 -8.35 -13.14 -2.81
C LYS A 304 -7.79 -11.94 -2.05
N VAL A 305 -8.66 -11.15 -1.42
CA VAL A 305 -8.27 -9.91 -0.74
C VAL A 305 -8.45 -10.10 0.76
N ASP A 306 -7.42 -9.76 1.53
CA ASP A 306 -7.47 -9.69 3.00
C ASP A 306 -8.01 -8.32 3.44
N LEU A 307 -8.58 -8.24 4.65
CA LEU A 307 -9.14 -6.99 5.19
C LEU A 307 -8.46 -6.60 6.49
N THR A 308 -8.04 -5.34 6.54
CA THR A 308 -7.59 -4.68 7.76
C THR A 308 -8.74 -4.05 8.52
N ILE A 309 -8.85 -4.37 9.82
CA ILE A 309 -9.72 -3.65 10.76
C ILE A 309 -8.84 -3.13 11.90
N GLY A 310 -8.82 -1.81 12.08
CA GLY A 310 -8.07 -1.10 13.12
C GLY A 310 -9.02 -0.44 14.12
N SER A 311 -9.34 0.83 13.89
CA SER A 311 -10.09 1.69 14.82
C SER A 311 -11.46 1.20 15.30
N ALA A 312 -12.06 0.22 14.63
CA ALA A 312 -13.33 -0.37 15.03
C ALA A 312 -13.19 -1.47 16.10
N LEU A 313 -11.98 -1.98 16.32
CA LEU A 313 -11.70 -3.02 17.30
C LEU A 313 -11.85 -2.51 18.74
N ASP A 314 -12.45 -3.32 19.59
CA ASP A 314 -12.60 -3.11 21.03
C ASP A 314 -11.26 -2.88 21.75
N CYS A 315 -10.21 -3.60 21.36
CA CYS A 315 -8.87 -3.42 21.93
C CYS A 315 -8.27 -2.02 21.65
N PHE A 316 -8.85 -1.27 20.70
CA PHE A 316 -8.50 0.13 20.41
C PHE A 316 -9.61 1.12 20.79
N GLY A 317 -10.52 0.73 21.70
CA GLY A 317 -11.62 1.58 22.14
C GLY A 317 -12.75 1.76 21.13
N GLY A 318 -12.73 0.99 20.03
CA GLY A 318 -13.83 0.90 19.08
C GLY A 318 -15.00 0.06 19.63
N ASN A 319 -16.17 0.22 19.03
CA ASN A 319 -17.37 -0.57 19.37
C ASN A 319 -17.93 -1.32 18.15
N GLY A 320 -17.14 -1.48 17.08
CA GLY A 320 -17.61 -2.07 15.83
C GLY A 320 -17.55 -3.59 15.84
N VAL A 321 -16.45 -4.15 16.38
CA VAL A 321 -16.24 -5.59 16.49
C VAL A 321 -15.18 -5.90 17.54
N LYS A 322 -15.27 -7.07 18.17
CA LYS A 322 -14.22 -7.53 19.07
C LYS A 322 -13.09 -8.20 18.31
N LEU A 323 -11.85 -8.03 18.78
CA LEU A 323 -10.71 -8.74 18.19
C LEU A 323 -10.93 -10.27 18.19
N GLU A 324 -11.48 -10.81 19.28
CA GLU A 324 -11.75 -12.24 19.42
C GLU A 324 -12.71 -12.76 18.35
N GLU A 325 -13.75 -12.00 18.01
CA GLU A 325 -14.69 -12.35 16.94
C GLU A 325 -13.99 -12.42 15.57
N CYS A 326 -13.09 -11.48 15.28
CA CYS A 326 -12.29 -11.52 14.05
C CYS A 326 -11.29 -12.69 14.02
N VAL A 327 -10.74 -13.07 15.18
CA VAL A 327 -9.86 -14.25 15.31
C VAL A 327 -10.65 -15.54 15.06
N GLU A 328 -11.83 -15.68 15.67
CA GLU A 328 -12.73 -16.81 15.44
C GLU A 328 -13.15 -16.89 13.97
N TRP A 329 -13.46 -15.75 13.37
CA TRP A 329 -13.76 -15.66 11.94
C TRP A 329 -12.61 -16.20 11.07
N ASN A 330 -11.37 -15.81 11.36
CA ASN A 330 -10.18 -16.33 10.67
C ASN A 330 -10.02 -17.85 10.82
N ARG A 331 -10.26 -18.39 12.03
CA ARG A 331 -10.19 -19.84 12.30
C ARG A 331 -11.26 -20.61 11.52
N ALA A 332 -12.45 -20.03 11.34
CA ALA A 332 -13.54 -20.64 10.57
C ALA A 332 -13.28 -20.71 9.05
N GLN A 333 -12.26 -20.00 8.55
CA GLN A 333 -11.89 -20.07 7.13
C GLN A 333 -10.92 -21.23 6.81
N GLN A 334 -10.22 -21.77 7.82
CA GLN A 334 -9.17 -22.79 7.70
C GLN A 334 -9.72 -24.21 7.47
#